data_AF-A0A9Q2ZTB1-F1
#
_entry.id   AF-A0A9Q2ZTB1-F1
#
_cell.length_a   1.000
_cell.length_b   1.000
_cell.length_c   1.000
_cell.angle_alpha   90.00
_cell.angle_beta   90.00
_cell.angle_gamma   90.00
#
_symmetry.space_group_name_H-M   'P 1'
#
loop_
_entity.id
_entity.type
_entity.pdbx_description
1 polymer ?
#
loop_
_entity_poly.entity_id
_entity_poly.type
_entity_poly.pdbx_seq_one_letter_code
_entity_poly.pdbx_strand_id
1 'polypeptide(L)' 'MRRNHAPSTAESAITLYFNKDNVPTQQETLGAIVSEIIKENVQLSRMTICTKLLRRIEESTSDVEKAHYNGLIALFFER' A
#
# COMPACT_ATOMS: atom_id res chain seq x y z
N MET A 1 -34.49 -15.05 -23.63
CA MET A 1 -33.65 -13.98 -24.20
C MET A 1 -32.84 -13.33 -23.07
N ARG A 2 -31.52 -13.56 -23.05
CA ARG A 2 -30.61 -12.96 -22.06
C ARG A 2 -30.29 -11.53 -22.56
N ARG A 3 -30.80 -10.50 -21.91
CA ARG A 3 -30.52 -9.09 -22.25
C ARG A 3 -29.11 -8.77 -21.76
N ASN A 4 -28.15 -8.61 -22.69
CA ASN A 4 -26.87 -7.98 -22.38
C ASN A 4 -27.15 -6.50 -22.06
N HIS A 5 -27.26 -6.16 -20.79
CA HIS A 5 -27.29 -4.77 -20.35
C HIS A 5 -25.85 -4.23 -20.47
N ALA A 6 -25.62 -3.31 -21.41
CA ALA A 6 -24.37 -2.56 -21.42
C ALA A 6 -24.29 -1.74 -20.12
N PRO A 7 -23.16 -1.77 -19.40
CA PRO A 7 -23.05 -1.03 -18.15
C PRO A 7 -23.33 0.45 -18.40
N SER A 8 -24.16 1.04 -17.56
CA SER A 8 -24.41 2.48 -17.59
C SER A 8 -23.12 3.24 -17.27
N THR A 9 -23.03 4.49 -17.71
CA THR A 9 -21.85 5.34 -17.46
C THR A 9 -21.49 5.44 -15.97
N ALA A 10 -22.49 5.39 -15.08
CA ALA A 10 -22.29 5.37 -13.64
C ALA A 10 -21.66 4.04 -13.16
N GLU A 11 -22.11 2.89 -13.65
CA GLU A 11 -21.54 1.58 -13.32
C GLU A 11 -20.09 1.45 -13.79
N SER A 12 -19.77 1.98 -14.98
CA SER A 12 -18.39 2.05 -15.47
C SER A 12 -17.51 2.98 -14.63
N ALA A 13 -18.02 4.14 -14.23
CA ALA A 13 -17.27 5.09 -13.38
C ALA A 13 -16.99 4.53 -11.97
N ILE A 14 -17.96 3.82 -11.38
CA ILE A 14 -17.81 3.13 -10.09
C ILE A 14 -16.73 2.05 -10.20
N THR A 15 -16.78 1.24 -11.25
CA THR A 15 -15.77 0.20 -11.51
C THR A 15 -14.37 0.82 -11.63
N LEU A 16 -14.22 1.90 -12.40
CA LEU A 16 -12.93 2.60 -12.53
C LEU A 16 -12.45 3.21 -11.22
N TYR A 17 -13.35 3.73 -10.38
CA TYR A 17 -13.01 4.29 -9.08
C TYR A 17 -12.46 3.22 -8.12
N PHE A 18 -13.09 2.04 -8.07
CA PHE A 18 -12.63 0.92 -7.25
C PHE A 18 -11.44 0.17 -7.86
N ASN A 19 -11.27 0.24 -9.17
CA ASN A 19 -10.15 -0.37 -9.90
C ASN A 19 -8.94 0.56 -10.04
N LYS A 20 -9.03 1.78 -9.49
CA LYS A 20 -7.88 2.66 -9.33
C LYS A 20 -7.08 2.13 -8.15
N ASP A 21 -5.84 1.71 -8.41
CA ASP A 21 -4.87 1.27 -7.39
C ASP A 21 -4.85 2.26 -6.23
N ASN A 22 -5.57 1.91 -5.16
CA ASN A 22 -5.73 2.76 -4.01
C ASN A 22 -4.56 2.48 -3.06
N VAL A 23 -3.36 2.84 -3.52
CA VAL A 23 -2.13 2.66 -2.75
C VAL A 23 -2.27 3.49 -1.46
N PRO A 24 -2.11 2.87 -0.28
CA PRO A 24 -2.25 3.57 0.98
C PRO A 24 -1.28 4.75 1.05
N THR A 25 -1.70 5.82 1.71
CA THR A 25 -0.82 6.99 1.91
C THR A 25 0.41 6.61 2.74
N GLN A 26 1.41 7.49 2.75
CA GLN A 26 2.62 7.30 3.54
C GLN A 26 2.30 7.14 5.03
N GLN A 27 1.40 7.97 5.57
CA GLN A 27 1.00 7.93 6.97
C GLN A 27 0.21 6.67 7.32
N GLU A 28 -0.70 6.23 6.45
CA GLU A 28 -1.45 4.98 6.66
C GLU A 28 -0.51 3.77 6.68
N THR A 29 0.43 3.74 5.73
CA THR A 29 1.41 2.65 5.61
C THR A 29 2.33 2.60 6.84
N LEU A 30 2.94 3.73 7.21
CA LEU A 30 3.81 3.81 8.36
C LEU A 30 3.04 3.54 9.67
N GLY A 31 1.81 4.05 9.80
CA GLY A 31 0.94 3.80 10.95
C GLY A 31 0.62 2.31 11.12
N ALA A 32 0.33 1.61 10.03
CA ALA A 32 0.10 0.17 10.04
C ALA A 32 1.35 -0.60 10.48
N ILE A 33 2.53 -0.25 9.95
CA ILE A 33 3.80 -0.88 10.31
C ILE A 33 4.14 -0.65 11.79
N VAL A 34 3.99 0.58 12.29
CA VAL A 34 4.21 0.91 13.70
C VAL A 34 3.25 0.11 14.58
N SER A 35 1.97 0.01 14.20
CA SER A 35 1.00 -0.80 14.94
C SER A 35 1.38 -2.27 14.97
N GLU A 36 1.85 -2.83 13.86
CA GLU A 36 2.34 -4.22 13.77
C GLU A 36 3.53 -4.46 14.70
N ILE A 37 4.54 -3.59 14.66
CA ILE A 37 5.75 -3.69 15.51
C ILE A 37 5.37 -3.67 17.00
N ILE A 38 4.47 -2.77 17.40
CA ILE A 38 4.01 -2.67 18.79
C ILE A 38 3.25 -3.94 19.20
N LYS A 39 2.37 -4.46 18.33
CA LYS A 39 1.61 -5.70 18.58
C LYS A 39 2.53 -6.91 18.73
N GLU A 40 3.62 -6.96 17.97
CA GLU A 40 4.64 -8.01 18.04
C GLU A 40 5.58 -7.88 19.25
N ASN A 41 5.43 -6.84 20.09
CA ASN A 41 6.33 -6.52 21.20
C ASN A 41 7.80 -6.37 20.77
N VAL A 42 8.03 -5.89 19.53
CA VAL A 42 9.38 -5.63 19.02
C VAL A 42 9.72 -4.16 19.23
N GLN A 43 11.01 -3.87 19.47
CA GLN A 43 11.49 -2.49 19.57
C GLN A 43 11.16 -1.69 18.30
N LEU A 44 10.50 -0.55 18.47
CA LEU A 44 10.28 0.42 17.40
C LEU A 44 11.58 1.16 17.09
N SER A 45 12.16 0.88 15.92
CA SER A 45 13.40 1.49 15.47
C SER A 45 13.38 1.68 13.95
N ARG A 46 14.29 2.53 13.44
CA ARG A 46 14.49 2.69 11.99
C ARG A 46 14.76 1.35 11.32
N MET A 47 15.59 0.50 11.94
CA MET A 47 15.92 -0.83 11.43
C MET A 47 14.66 -1.70 11.31
N THR A 48 13.86 -1.80 12.36
CA THR A 48 12.63 -2.62 12.35
C THR A 48 11.60 -2.12 11.33
N ILE A 49 11.46 -0.82 11.17
CA ILE A 49 10.58 -0.22 10.15
C ILE A 49 11.09 -0.54 8.75
N CYS A 50 12.38 -0.34 8.47
CA CYS A 50 12.97 -0.64 7.17
C CYS A 50 12.89 -2.14 6.83
N THR A 51 13.10 -3.04 7.79
CA THR A 51 12.95 -4.48 7.57
C THR A 51 11.51 -4.84 7.18
N LYS A 52 10.51 -4.26 7.85
CA LYS A 52 9.08 -4.45 7.52
C LYS A 52 8.71 -3.90 6.14
N LEU A 53 9.34 -2.80 5.70
CA LEU A 53 9.15 -2.22 4.36
C LEU A 53 9.81 -3.09 3.28
N LEU A 54 11.06 -3.53 3.50
CA LEU A 54 11.78 -4.39 2.57
C LEU A 54 11.04 -5.71 2.33
N ARG A 55 10.54 -6.35 3.40
CA ARG A 55 9.73 -7.56 3.27
C ARG A 55 8.49 -7.36 2.39
N ARG A 56 7.79 -6.22 2.54
CA ARG A 56 6.62 -5.89 1.70
C ARG A 56 7.01 -5.65 0.23
N ILE A 57 8.21 -5.14 -0.04
CA ILE A 57 8.74 -5.01 -1.40
C ILE A 57 8.97 -6.39 -2.02
N GLU A 58 9.54 -7.32 -1.26
CA GLU A 58 9.78 -8.70 -1.70
C GLU A 58 8.47 -9.46 -1.96
N GLU A 59 7.45 -9.22 -1.15
CA GLU A 59 6.13 -9.88 -1.24
C GLU A 59 5.19 -9.24 -2.28
N SER A 60 5.39 -7.97 -2.64
CA SER A 60 4.51 -7.27 -3.60
C SER A 60 4.80 -7.64 -5.06
N THR A 61 3.73 -7.74 -5.86
CA THR A 61 3.82 -7.89 -7.32
C THR A 61 3.57 -6.57 -8.06
N SER A 62 3.17 -5.51 -7.37
CA SER A 62 2.87 -4.19 -7.96
C SER A 62 4.09 -3.28 -7.92
N ASP A 63 4.52 -2.80 -9.09
CA ASP A 63 5.62 -1.83 -9.18
C ASP A 63 5.28 -0.51 -8.50
N VAL A 64 4.00 -0.12 -8.44
CA VAL A 64 3.54 1.10 -7.77
C VAL A 64 3.71 0.97 -6.25
N GLU A 65 3.35 -0.17 -5.67
CA GLU A 65 3.56 -0.44 -4.25
C GLU A 65 5.05 -0.51 -3.91
N LYS A 66 5.86 -1.16 -4.74
CA LYS A 66 7.31 -1.20 -4.55
C LYS A 66 7.94 0.19 -4.60
N ALA A 67 7.52 1.04 -5.53
CA ALA A 67 7.98 2.42 -5.60
C ALA A 67 7.56 3.22 -4.36
N HIS A 68 6.32 3.03 -3.89
CA HIS A 68 5.82 3.63 -2.65
C HIS A 68 6.66 3.23 -1.42
N TYR A 69 6.92 1.94 -1.22
CA TYR A 69 7.75 1.46 -0.11
C TYR A 69 9.21 1.96 -0.21
N ASN A 70 9.81 1.97 -1.40
CA ASN A 70 11.15 2.53 -1.60
C ASN A 70 11.19 4.03 -1.27
N GLY A 71 10.16 4.79 -1.64
CA GLY A 71 10.02 6.20 -1.25
C GLY A 71 9.96 6.38 0.26
N LEU A 72 9.23 5.53 0.97
CA LEU A 72 9.20 5.54 2.44
C LEU A 72 10.56 5.24 3.05
N ILE A 73 11.31 4.28 2.50
CA ILE A 73 12.67 3.97 2.95
C ILE A 73 13.57 5.19 2.77
N ALA A 74 13.52 5.87 1.61
CA ALA A 74 14.33 7.06 1.33
C ALA A 74 14.12 8.16 2.40
N LEU A 75 12.88 8.41 2.84
CA LEU A 75 12.58 9.39 3.90
C LEU A 75 13.35 9.14 5.21
N PHE A 76 13.67 7.88 5.53
CA PHE A 76 14.45 7.56 6.73
C PHE A 76 15.96 7.80 6.58
N PHE A 77 16.45 8.01 5.36
CA PHE A 77 17.86 8.25 5.03
C PHE A 77 18.15 9.70 4.61
N GLU A 78 17.14 10.55 4.45
CA GLU A 78 17.28 11.98 4.16
C GLU A 78 17.74 12.83 5.37
N ARG A 79 18.13 12.21 6.50
CA ARG A 79 18.55 12.88 7.73
C ARG A 79 19.85 12.33 8.28
#